data_AF-A0A4Q1VM74-F1
#
_entry.id   AF-A0A4Q1VM74-F1
#
_cell.length_a   1.000
_cell.length_b   1.000
_cell.length_c   1.000
_cell.angle_alpha   90.00
_cell.angle_beta   90.00
_cell.angle_gamma   90.00
#
_symmetry.space_group_name_H-M   'P 1'
#
loop_
_entity.id
_entity.type
_entity.pdbx_description
1 polymer ?
#
loop_
_entity_poly.entity_id
_entity_poly.type
_entity_poly.pdbx_seq_one_letter_code
_entity_poly.pdbx_strand_id
1 'polypeptide(L)' 'MIPEDSEEQRIIRIARALCRSARIDPDAAIDERTRPLLLGAFQSPAESLPAWMAFRDSARDFVTRHPREIVSSL' A
#
# COMPACT_ATOMS: atom_id res chain seq x y z
N MET A 1 -1.23 -16.16 -17.07
CA MET A 1 -1.23 -14.69 -16.96
C MET A 1 -2.10 -14.37 -15.75
N ILE A 2 -1.50 -14.07 -14.60
CA ILE A 2 -2.28 -13.59 -13.46
C ILE A 2 -2.81 -12.22 -13.89
N PRO A 3 -4.12 -11.96 -13.85
CA PRO A 3 -4.63 -10.68 -14.30
C PRO A 3 -3.97 -9.59 -13.45
N GLU A 4 -3.31 -8.63 -14.11
CA GLU A 4 -2.61 -7.50 -13.46
C GLU A 4 -3.54 -6.74 -12.50
N ASP A 5 -4.84 -6.74 -12.79
CA ASP A 5 -5.92 -6.26 -11.92
C ASP A 5 -5.91 -6.96 -10.54
N SER A 6 -5.66 -8.27 -10.48
CA SER A 6 -5.58 -9.02 -9.21
C SER A 6 -4.35 -8.67 -8.37
N GLU A 7 -3.24 -8.31 -9.02
CA GLU A 7 -2.02 -7.90 -8.34
C GLU A 7 -2.14 -6.47 -7.80
N GLU A 8 -2.66 -5.54 -8.60
CA GLU A 8 -2.91 -4.18 -8.14
C GLU A 8 -3.90 -4.16 -6.97
N GLN A 9 -5.00 -4.90 -7.05
CA GLN A 9 -5.94 -5.04 -5.94
C GLN A 9 -5.28 -5.65 -4.69
N ARG A 10 -4.31 -6.56 -4.87
CA ARG A 10 -3.53 -7.12 -3.75
C ARG A 10 -2.61 -6.07 -3.13
N ILE A 11 -1.92 -5.27 -3.94
CA ILE A 11 -1.07 -4.16 -3.48
C ILE A 11 -1.91 -3.16 -2.67
N ILE A 12 -3.08 -2.76 -3.20
CA ILE A 12 -3.99 -1.83 -2.50
C ILE A 12 -4.43 -2.42 -1.16
N ARG A 13 -4.81 -3.71 -1.10
CA ARG A 13 -5.22 -4.36 0.16
C ARG A 13 -4.09 -4.37 1.20
N ILE A 14 -2.86 -4.67 0.79
CA ILE A 14 -1.69 -4.68 1.68
C ILE A 14 -1.37 -3.26 2.15
N ALA A 15 -1.34 -2.29 1.26
CA ALA A 15 -1.10 -0.89 1.60
C ALA A 15 -2.13 -0.38 2.63
N ARG A 16 -3.42 -0.69 2.42
CA ARG A 16 -4.48 -0.37 3.38
C ARG A 16 -4.33 -1.09 4.73
N ALA A 17 -3.80 -2.31 4.74
CA ALA A 17 -3.51 -3.03 5.97
C ALA A 17 -2.34 -2.40 6.74
N LEU A 18 -1.31 -1.90 6.03
CA LEU A 18 -0.19 -1.16 6.62
C LEU A 18 -0.65 0.17 7.25
N CYS A 19 -1.55 0.91 6.61
CA CYS A 19 -2.16 2.10 7.24
C CYS A 19 -2.83 1.73 8.57
N ARG A 20 -3.65 0.67 8.57
CA ARG A 20 -4.37 0.24 9.78
C ARG A 20 -3.44 -0.22 10.89
N SER A 21 -2.33 -0.89 10.59
CA SER A 21 -1.34 -1.29 11.61
C SER A 21 -0.64 -0.08 12.24
N ALA A 22 -0.45 1.00 11.49
CA ALA A 22 0.04 2.29 11.97
C ALA A 22 -1.04 3.18 12.63
N ARG A 23 -2.28 2.67 12.77
CA ARG A 23 -3.45 3.42 13.26
C ARG A 23 -3.79 4.66 12.41
N ILE A 24 -3.54 4.58 11.11
CA ILE A 24 -3.85 5.60 10.11
C ILE A 24 -5.09 5.14 9.32
N ASP A 25 -6.05 6.04 9.10
CA ASP A 25 -7.16 5.77 8.18
C ASP A 25 -6.62 5.73 6.74
N PRO A 26 -6.78 4.62 6.00
CA PRO A 26 -6.19 4.47 4.67
C PRO A 26 -6.78 5.40 3.60
N ASP A 27 -8.04 5.81 3.74
CA ASP A 27 -8.77 6.63 2.77
C ASP A 27 -8.78 8.12 3.18
N ALA A 28 -8.34 8.44 4.40
CA ALA A 28 -8.05 9.80 4.81
C ALA A 28 -6.88 10.39 4.02
N ALA A 29 -6.95 11.71 3.78
CA ALA A 29 -5.86 12.46 3.20
C ALA A 29 -4.63 12.46 4.12
N ILE A 30 -3.44 12.42 3.53
CA ILE A 30 -2.20 12.61 4.27
C ILE A 30 -2.13 14.05 4.79
N ASP A 31 -2.07 14.20 6.11
CA ASP A 31 -1.94 15.48 6.80
C ASP A 31 -0.53 15.66 7.39
N GLU A 32 -0.25 16.84 7.96
CA GLU A 32 1.04 17.14 8.59
C GLU A 32 1.35 16.27 9.82
N ARG A 33 0.34 15.62 10.42
CA ARG A 33 0.53 14.73 11.59
C ARG A 33 0.90 13.31 11.19
N THR A 34 0.40 12.86 10.04
CA THR A 34 0.69 11.55 9.46
C THR A 34 1.92 11.56 8.58
N ARG A 35 2.26 12.71 7.97
CA ARG A 35 3.48 12.90 7.17
C ARG A 35 4.78 12.42 7.85
N PRO A 36 5.04 12.64 9.16
CA PRO A 36 6.23 12.14 9.84
C PRO A 36 6.27 10.62 10.00
N LEU A 37 5.11 9.95 10.02
CA LEU A 37 5.00 8.49 10.13
C LEU A 37 5.28 7.81 8.78
N LEU A 38 5.15 8.56 7.68
CA LEU A 38 5.44 8.15 6.32
C LEU A 38 6.92 8.41 6.02
N LEU A 39 7.80 7.65 6.68
CA LEU A 39 9.26 7.70 6.54
C LEU A 39 9.70 7.83 5.07
N GLY A 40 10.17 9.02 4.67
CA GLY A 40 10.99 9.28 3.46
C GLY A 40 10.37 9.01 2.08
N ALA A 41 9.26 8.28 1.99
CA ALA A 41 8.66 7.83 0.73
C ALA A 41 7.80 8.89 0.05
N PHE A 42 7.34 9.91 0.79
CA PHE A 42 6.40 10.90 0.28
C PHE A 42 7.04 12.29 0.22
N GLN A 43 7.56 12.67 -0.96
CA GLN A 43 8.11 14.00 -1.23
C GLN A 43 7.23 14.83 -2.19
N SER A 44 6.01 14.38 -2.53
CA SER A 44 5.14 15.14 -3.43
C SER A 44 4.33 16.20 -2.66
N PRO A 45 4.45 17.49 -3.02
CA PRO A 45 3.71 18.58 -2.38
C PRO A 45 2.33 18.84 -3.01
N ALA A 46 1.87 18.00 -3.93
CA ALA A 46 0.65 18.25 -4.69
C ALA A 46 -0.34 17.10 -4.52
N GLU A 47 -1.54 17.46 -4.07
CA GLU A 47 -2.75 16.65 -3.92
C GLU A 47 -2.83 15.77 -2.67
N SER A 48 -3.98 15.91 -2.00
CA SER A 48 -4.45 15.16 -0.83
C SER A 48 -4.67 13.69 -1.18
N LEU A 49 -3.60 12.99 -1.55
CA LEU A 49 -3.64 11.57 -1.86
C LEU A 49 -4.04 10.80 -0.60
N PRO A 50 -4.82 9.71 -0.76
CA PRO A 50 -5.21 8.88 0.36
C PRO A 50 -3.99 8.21 0.99
N ALA A 51 -4.01 8.04 2.32
CA ALA A 51 -2.87 7.56 3.08
C ALA A 51 -2.30 6.22 2.61
N TRP A 52 -3.12 5.34 2.03
CA TRP A 52 -2.63 4.07 1.47
C TRP A 52 -1.60 4.26 0.36
N MET A 53 -1.63 5.36 -0.39
CA MET A 53 -0.67 5.60 -1.48
C MET A 53 0.76 5.77 -0.97
N ALA A 54 0.94 6.23 0.26
CA ALA A 54 2.27 6.34 0.87
C ALA A 54 2.89 4.99 1.24
N PHE A 55 2.08 3.93 1.34
CA PHE A 55 2.54 2.56 1.58
C PHE A 55 2.53 1.69 0.31
N ARG A 56 2.19 2.27 -0.85
CA ARG A 56 2.05 1.51 -2.11
C ARG A 56 3.35 0.84 -2.53
N ASP A 57 4.49 1.53 -2.44
CA ASP A 57 5.80 0.96 -2.79
C ASP A 57 6.20 -0.18 -1.85
N SER A 58 6.03 0.01 -0.54
CA SER A 58 6.25 -1.05 0.46
C SER A 58 5.36 -2.27 0.20
N ALA A 59 4.10 -2.04 -0.17
CA ALA A 59 3.17 -3.11 -0.53
C ALA A 59 3.55 -3.82 -1.83
N ARG A 60 4.04 -3.09 -2.83
CA ARG A 60 4.56 -3.66 -4.09
C ARG A 60 5.79 -4.54 -3.81
N ASP A 61 6.74 -4.04 -3.05
CA ASP A 61 7.93 -4.80 -2.62
C ASP A 61 7.55 -6.09 -1.90
N PHE A 62 6.54 -6.03 -1.01
CA PHE A 62 6.03 -7.20 -0.32
C PHE A 62 5.44 -8.23 -1.30
N VAL A 63 4.62 -7.78 -2.26
CA VAL A 63 4.02 -8.65 -3.27
C VAL A 63 5.07 -9.33 -4.13
N THR A 64 6.12 -8.59 -4.55
CA THR A 64 7.24 -9.14 -5.32
C THR A 64 8.05 -10.18 -4.54
N ARG A 65 8.28 -9.96 -3.24
CA ARG A 65 9.00 -10.91 -2.37
C ARG A 65 8.17 -12.12 -1.98
N HIS A 66 6.86 -11.97 -1.96
CA HIS A 66 5.90 -13.01 -1.61
C HIS A 66 4.89 -13.19 -2.75
N PRO A 67 5.29 -13.76 -3.90
CA PRO A 67 4.32 -14.12 -4.93
C PRO A 67 3.28 -15.04 -4.31
N ARG A 68 2.00 -14.91 -4.70
CA ARG A 68 0.98 -15.86 -4.26
C ARG A 68 1.47 -17.24 -4.68
N GLU A 69 1.75 -18.12 -3.73
CA GLU A 69 1.89 -19.53 -4.03
C GLU A 69 0.58 -19.91 -4.73
N ILE A 70 0.68 -20.24 -6.01
CA ILE A 70 -0.43 -20.89 -6.70
C ILE A 70 -0.49 -22.24 -6.02
N VAL A 71 -1.33 -22.34 -4.99
CA VAL A 71 -1.71 -23.62 -4.43
C VAL A 71 -2.47 -24.29 -5.57
N SER A 72 -1.75 -25.04 -6.39
CA SER A 72 -2.35 -25.94 -7.34
C SER A 72 -3.07 -26.96 -6.47
N SER A 73 -4.38 -26.78 -6.30
CA SER A 73 -5.22 -27.83 -5.73
C SER A 73 -4.91 -29.09 -6.54
N LEU A 74 -4.32 -30.07 -5.85
CA LEU A 74 -4.15 -31.44 -6.33
C LEU A 74 -5.53 -32.11 -6.47
#